data_AF-A0A7J6TAW6-F1
#
_entry.id   AF-A0A7J6TAW6-F1
#
_cell.length_a   1.000
_cell.length_b   1.000
_cell.length_c   1.000
_cell.angle_alpha   90.00
_cell.angle_beta   90.00
_cell.angle_gamma   90.00
#
_symmetry.space_group_name_H-M   'P 1'
#
loop_
_entity.id
_entity.type
_entity.pdbx_description
1 polymer ?
#
loop_
_entity_poly.entity_id
_entity_poly.type
_entity_poly.pdbx_seq_one_letter_code
_entity_poly.pdbx_strand_id
1 'polypeptide(L)'
;MLHSCARRTLLNLGASQLARSSVRIAAVRNFSVFSRLNGLHHPKAAATPATVVGQQTKLDKDFLAYGIRPSSERTIMRNVTSGSLYESALRHETGTKITSCGALAVYSGAKTGRSPSDKRIVDNASEDYNDDIWWGKINHKLSPESFQTLKADAINYLGGRDELYV
;
A
#
# COMPACT_ATOMS: atom_id res chain seq x y z
N MET A 1 -26.15 -49.24 -22.68
CA MET A 1 -24.78 -48.91 -23.15
C MET A 1 -24.05 -48.30 -21.96
N LEU A 2 -23.51 -49.02 -20.95
CA LEU A 2 -22.33 -49.93 -20.94
C LEU A 2 -21.21 -49.35 -21.81
N HIS A 3 -20.06 -48.89 -21.31
CA HIS A 3 -19.03 -49.51 -20.45
C HIS A 3 -18.49 -48.47 -19.42
N SER A 4 -18.18 -48.71 -18.13
CA SER A 4 -17.43 -49.75 -17.39
C SER A 4 -15.93 -49.87 -17.72
N CYS A 5 -15.07 -49.45 -16.77
CA CYS A 5 -13.78 -50.08 -16.45
C CYS A 5 -13.27 -49.52 -15.10
N ALA A 6 -13.60 -50.18 -13.97
CA ALA A 6 -12.76 -51.11 -13.19
C ALA A 6 -11.68 -50.40 -12.32
N ARG A 7 -11.88 -50.23 -11.00
CA ARG A 7 -11.63 -51.16 -9.85
C ARG A 7 -10.15 -51.52 -9.60
N ARG A 8 -9.60 -50.89 -8.53
CA ARG A 8 -8.95 -51.49 -7.34
C ARG A 8 -7.73 -52.41 -7.53
N THR A 9 -6.59 -52.05 -6.93
CA THR A 9 -5.78 -53.00 -6.12
C THR A 9 -4.94 -52.24 -5.06
N LEU A 10 -5.09 -52.64 -3.81
CA LEU A 10 -4.18 -52.34 -2.69
C LEU A 10 -2.99 -53.29 -2.78
N LEU A 11 -1.76 -52.79 -2.64
CA LEU A 11 -0.61 -53.60 -2.23
C LEU A 11 0.29 -52.77 -1.32
N ASN A 12 0.41 -53.28 -0.11
CA ASN A 12 1.25 -52.78 0.98
C ASN A 12 2.52 -53.65 0.95
N LEU A 13 3.70 -53.07 0.70
CA LEU A 13 4.97 -53.81 0.73
C LEU A 13 6.11 -52.88 1.19
N GLY A 14 6.70 -53.24 2.34
CA GLY A 14 8.15 -53.36 2.49
C GLY A 14 8.96 -52.09 2.73
N ALA A 15 9.37 -51.90 3.99
CA ALA A 15 10.56 -51.15 4.34
C ALA A 15 11.83 -51.78 3.70
N SER A 16 12.70 -50.98 3.09
CA SER A 16 14.16 -51.21 3.09
C SER A 16 14.96 -50.03 2.52
N GLN A 17 15.92 -49.59 3.34
CA GLN A 17 17.30 -49.18 3.02
C GLN A 17 17.63 -47.96 2.13
N LEU A 18 18.25 -46.99 2.82
CA LEU A 18 19.56 -46.38 2.52
C LEU A 18 19.71 -45.56 1.22
N ALA A 19 19.79 -44.24 1.39
CA ALA A 19 20.94 -43.46 0.90
C ALA A 19 21.00 -42.10 1.62
N ARG A 20 21.96 -41.95 2.53
CA ARG A 20 22.39 -40.64 3.05
C ARG A 20 23.12 -39.91 1.92
N SER A 21 22.46 -38.94 1.29
CA SER A 21 23.16 -37.94 0.47
C SER A 21 23.63 -36.81 1.38
N SER A 22 24.88 -36.90 1.82
CA SER A 22 25.62 -35.77 2.40
C SER A 22 25.75 -34.67 1.35
N VAL A 23 24.86 -33.68 1.40
CA VAL A 23 25.08 -32.40 0.73
C VAL A 23 26.17 -31.67 1.51
N ARG A 24 27.38 -31.65 0.96
CA ARG A 24 28.49 -30.84 1.47
C ARG A 24 28.12 -29.37 1.29
N ILE A 25 27.89 -28.67 2.39
CA ILE A 25 27.82 -27.20 2.41
C ILE A 25 29.22 -26.69 2.07
N ALA A 26 29.40 -26.25 0.82
CA ALA A 26 30.60 -25.54 0.43
C ALA A 26 30.64 -24.19 1.18
N ALA A 27 31.78 -23.90 1.80
CA ALA A 27 32.02 -22.69 2.57
C ALA A 27 31.61 -21.44 1.78
N VAL A 28 30.76 -20.62 2.38
CA VAL A 28 30.39 -19.29 1.90
C VAL A 28 31.67 -18.45 1.91
N ARG A 29 32.29 -18.28 0.74
CA ARG A 29 33.32 -17.27 0.55
C ARG A 29 32.64 -15.91 0.66
N ASN A 30 33.06 -15.11 1.65
CA ASN A 30 32.68 -13.71 1.80
C ASN A 30 32.96 -12.96 0.48
N PHE A 31 31.91 -12.79 -0.33
CA PHE A 31 31.98 -11.95 -1.51
C PHE A 31 31.76 -10.51 -1.05
N SER A 32 32.86 -9.80 -0.77
CA SER A 32 32.84 -8.35 -0.68
C SER A 32 32.43 -7.82 -2.06
N VAL A 33 31.19 -7.33 -2.18
CA VAL A 33 30.70 -6.64 -3.39
C VAL A 33 31.24 -5.19 -3.45
N PHE A 34 32.10 -4.78 -2.52
CA PHE A 34 32.48 -3.38 -2.33
C PHE A 34 33.77 -2.98 -3.06
N SER A 35 33.96 -3.40 -4.31
CA SER A 35 35.20 -3.11 -5.05
C SER A 35 35.04 -2.82 -6.54
N ARG A 36 33.86 -2.38 -7.01
CA ARG A 36 33.67 -1.86 -8.38
C ARG A 36 32.64 -0.73 -8.46
N LEU A 37 32.88 0.37 -7.73
CA LEU A 37 32.15 1.63 -7.94
C LEU A 37 33.11 2.82 -7.97
N ASN A 38 34.18 2.73 -8.75
CA ASN A 38 34.92 3.92 -9.18
C ASN A 38 34.58 4.17 -10.65
N GLY A 39 33.58 5.01 -10.92
CA GLY A 39 33.32 5.49 -12.28
C GLY A 39 31.88 5.77 -12.68
N LEU A 40 30.86 5.45 -11.87
CA LEU A 40 29.52 5.94 -12.13
C LEU A 40 29.40 7.37 -11.60
N HIS A 41 29.40 8.33 -12.54
CA HIS A 41 28.84 9.65 -12.32
C HIS A 41 27.38 9.46 -11.90
N HIS A 42 27.13 9.35 -10.59
CA HIS A 42 25.79 9.52 -10.08
C HIS A 42 25.39 10.96 -10.35
N PRO A 43 24.24 11.22 -11.00
CA PRO A 43 23.66 12.55 -10.92
C PRO A 43 23.55 12.88 -9.44
N LYS A 44 24.07 14.04 -9.06
CA LYS A 44 23.94 14.66 -7.74
C LYS A 44 22.54 14.33 -7.20
N ALA A 45 22.47 13.57 -6.11
CA ALA A 45 21.22 13.31 -5.41
C ALA A 45 20.64 14.66 -4.97
N ALA A 46 19.78 15.22 -5.82
CA ALA A 46 19.12 16.48 -5.62
C ALA A 46 17.69 16.16 -5.22
N ALA A 47 17.53 15.97 -3.91
CA ALA A 47 16.39 16.34 -3.07
C ALA A 47 16.43 15.41 -1.86
N THR A 48 17.07 15.87 -0.78
CA THR A 48 16.60 15.47 0.56
C THR A 48 15.09 15.74 0.55
N PRO A 49 14.21 14.76 0.87
CA PRO A 49 12.81 15.09 1.05
C PRO A 49 12.78 16.24 2.05
N ALA A 50 12.15 17.34 1.67
CA ALA A 50 11.98 18.46 2.56
C ALA A 50 11.03 18.00 3.68
N THR A 51 11.58 17.30 4.67
CA THR A 51 10.93 17.08 5.95
C THR A 51 10.90 18.45 6.61
N VAL A 52 9.85 19.22 6.31
CA VAL A 52 9.59 20.47 7.01
C VAL A 52 9.07 20.08 8.39
N VAL A 53 9.99 19.84 9.32
CA VAL A 53 9.67 19.75 10.74
C VAL A 53 9.67 21.17 11.29
N GLY A 54 8.52 21.63 11.79
CA GLY A 54 8.49 22.74 12.74
C GLY A 54 8.57 24.18 12.20
N GLN A 55 8.28 24.44 10.92
CA GLN A 55 7.98 25.81 10.47
C GLN A 55 6.68 25.85 9.69
N GLN A 56 5.77 26.72 10.15
CA GLN A 56 4.46 26.90 9.55
C GLN A 56 4.62 27.55 8.17
N THR A 57 4.61 26.74 7.11
CA THR A 57 4.84 27.23 5.76
C THR A 57 3.52 27.68 5.13
N LYS A 58 3.58 28.47 4.04
CA LYS A 58 2.42 28.78 3.19
C LYS A 58 1.59 27.53 2.83
N LEU A 59 2.22 26.37 2.86
CA LEU A 59 1.69 25.06 2.51
C LEU A 59 0.80 24.44 3.61
N ASP A 60 0.83 24.92 4.85
CA ASP A 60 -0.10 24.45 5.89
C ASP A 60 -1.51 25.05 5.72
N LYS A 61 -1.62 26.12 4.92
CA LYS A 61 -2.90 26.77 4.60
C LYS A 61 -3.81 25.88 3.74
N ASP A 62 -3.25 25.00 2.93
CA ASP A 62 -4.03 24.12 2.04
C ASP A 62 -4.87 23.12 2.84
N PHE A 63 -4.34 22.60 3.95
CA PHE A 63 -5.07 21.67 4.82
C PHE A 63 -6.22 22.34 5.57
N LEU A 64 -6.06 23.61 5.93
CA LEU A 64 -7.12 24.39 6.56
C LEU A 64 -8.34 24.52 5.64
N ALA A 65 -8.14 24.65 4.33
CA ALA A 65 -9.24 24.68 3.35
C ALA A 65 -10.04 23.37 3.33
N TYR A 66 -9.40 22.25 3.66
CA TYR A 66 -10.07 20.94 3.81
C TYR A 66 -10.57 20.67 5.23
N GLY A 67 -10.42 21.62 6.16
CA GLY A 67 -10.82 21.47 7.56
C GLY A 67 -9.83 20.69 8.43
N ILE A 68 -8.70 20.27 7.87
CA ILE A 68 -7.64 19.58 8.60
C ILE A 68 -6.78 20.64 9.31
N ARG A 69 -6.90 20.71 10.64
CA ARG A 69 -6.17 21.70 11.43
C ARG A 69 -4.66 21.38 11.43
N PRO A 70 -3.80 22.40 11.25
CA PRO A 70 -2.37 22.23 11.43
C PRO A 70 -2.06 21.93 12.90
N SER A 71 -1.18 20.97 13.14
CA SER A 71 -0.58 20.69 14.43
C SER A 71 0.91 20.94 14.31
N SER A 72 1.52 21.58 15.31
CA SER A 72 2.97 21.81 15.35
C SER A 72 3.79 20.52 15.44
N GLU A 73 3.15 19.43 15.87
CA GLU A 73 3.78 18.12 16.06
C GLU A 73 3.59 17.19 14.85
N ARG A 74 2.72 17.54 13.91
CA ARG A 74 2.48 16.73 12.71
C ARG A 74 3.56 16.96 11.67
N THR A 75 4.03 15.88 11.08
CA THR A 75 4.90 15.88 9.90
C THR A 75 4.08 15.78 8.63
N ILE A 76 4.35 16.66 7.66
CA ILE A 76 3.71 16.62 6.33
C ILE A 76 4.77 16.27 5.27
N MET A 77 4.62 15.09 4.67
CA MET A 77 5.47 14.54 3.63
C MET A 77 4.95 14.93 2.24
N ARG A 78 5.59 15.90 1.59
CA ARG A 78 5.18 16.38 0.26
C ARG A 78 6.04 15.85 -0.87
N ASN A 79 5.40 15.34 -1.94
CA ASN A 79 6.05 14.86 -3.17
C ASN A 79 7.30 14.00 -2.87
N VAL A 80 7.21 13.14 -1.86
CA VAL A 80 8.34 12.35 -1.37
C VAL A 80 8.81 11.37 -2.44
N THR A 81 10.13 11.15 -2.45
CA THR A 81 10.74 10.21 -3.40
C THR A 81 10.27 8.78 -3.13
N SER A 82 10.32 7.92 -4.16
CA SER A 82 10.00 6.50 -3.99
C SER A 82 10.86 5.82 -2.92
N GLY A 83 12.14 6.18 -2.78
CA GLY A 83 13.01 5.63 -1.74
C GLY A 83 12.52 5.95 -0.33
N SER A 84 12.12 7.21 -0.09
CA SER A 84 11.52 7.62 1.19
C SER A 84 10.20 6.90 1.45
N LEU A 85 9.37 6.70 0.42
CA LEU A 85 8.12 5.92 0.56
C LEU A 85 8.38 4.45 0.91
N TYR A 86 9.45 3.83 0.39
CA TYR A 86 9.86 2.49 0.78
C TYR A 86 10.21 2.43 2.26
N GLU A 87 11.03 3.38 2.73
CA GLU A 87 11.40 3.46 4.15
C GLU A 87 10.19 3.67 5.05
N SER A 88 9.31 4.61 4.70
CA SER A 88 8.07 4.87 5.44
C SER A 88 7.19 3.63 5.52
N ALA A 89 6.98 2.93 4.39
CA ALA A 89 6.14 1.74 4.37
C ALA A 89 6.71 0.59 5.21
N LEU A 90 8.03 0.41 5.24
CA LEU A 90 8.69 -0.60 6.06
C LEU A 90 8.67 -0.27 7.56
N ARG A 91 8.66 1.02 7.92
CA ARG A 91 8.62 1.46 9.33
C ARG A 91 7.20 1.48 9.89
N HIS A 92 6.24 1.99 9.13
CA HIS A 92 4.92 2.34 9.65
C HIS A 92 3.81 1.36 9.25
N GLU A 93 3.92 0.69 8.10
CA GLU A 93 2.89 -0.23 7.62
C GLU A 93 3.24 -1.69 7.97
N THR A 94 2.38 -2.32 8.77
CA THR A 94 2.64 -3.66 9.29
C THR A 94 2.50 -4.72 8.20
N GLY A 95 3.51 -5.56 8.06
CA GLY A 95 3.49 -6.65 7.07
C GLY A 95 4.05 -6.26 5.70
N THR A 96 4.51 -5.02 5.53
CA THR A 96 5.28 -4.59 4.37
C THR A 96 6.61 -5.33 4.29
N LYS A 97 6.97 -5.78 3.08
CA LYS A 97 8.23 -6.51 2.81
C LYS A 97 8.84 -6.06 1.49
N ILE A 98 10.16 -6.19 1.37
CA ILE A 98 10.85 -6.10 0.08
C ILE A 98 10.97 -7.52 -0.48
N THR A 99 10.57 -7.72 -1.73
CA THR A 99 10.72 -9.00 -2.44
C THR A 99 12.15 -9.21 -2.92
N SER A 100 12.49 -10.43 -3.36
CA SER A 100 13.83 -10.73 -3.91
C SER A 100 14.20 -9.91 -5.15
N CYS A 101 13.22 -9.37 -5.87
CA CYS A 101 13.44 -8.47 -7.02
C CYS A 101 13.49 -6.99 -6.63
N GLY A 102 13.40 -6.66 -5.34
CA GLY A 102 13.46 -5.29 -4.85
C GLY A 102 12.13 -4.54 -4.86
N ALA A 103 11.01 -5.20 -5.19
CA ALA A 103 9.69 -4.57 -5.18
C ALA A 103 9.11 -4.53 -3.76
N LEU A 104 8.33 -3.49 -3.46
CA LEU A 104 7.56 -3.40 -2.22
C LEU A 104 6.30 -4.27 -2.30
N ALA A 105 6.14 -5.20 -1.36
CA ALA A 105 4.96 -6.04 -1.19
C ALA A 105 4.21 -5.64 0.09
N VAL A 106 2.91 -5.40 -0.05
CA VAL A 106 1.99 -5.00 1.03
C VAL A 106 0.74 -5.87 1.01
N TYR A 107 0.02 -5.96 2.13
CA TYR A 107 -1.21 -6.73 2.25
C TYR A 107 -2.41 -5.82 2.49
N SER A 108 -3.41 -5.85 1.61
CA SER A 108 -4.60 -4.97 1.69
C SER A 108 -5.69 -5.46 2.64
N GLY A 109 -5.41 -6.47 3.48
CA GLY A 109 -6.37 -6.99 4.45
C GLY A 109 -7.53 -7.75 3.80
N ALA A 110 -8.72 -7.63 4.42
CA ALA A 110 -9.93 -8.30 3.93
C ALA A 110 -10.42 -7.78 2.57
N LYS A 111 -10.00 -6.58 2.15
CA LYS A 111 -10.41 -5.95 0.89
C LYS A 111 -9.30 -6.11 -0.14
N THR A 112 -9.32 -7.23 -0.86
CA THR A 112 -8.32 -7.60 -1.89
C THR A 112 -8.69 -7.13 -3.30
N GLY A 113 -9.80 -6.40 -3.44
CA GLY A 113 -10.29 -5.90 -4.72
C GLY A 113 -11.25 -4.73 -4.53
N ARG A 114 -11.88 -4.30 -5.64
CA ARG A 114 -12.87 -3.22 -5.63
C ARG A 114 -14.11 -3.61 -4.81
N SER A 115 -14.69 -2.65 -4.11
CA SER A 115 -16.00 -2.79 -3.45
C SER A 115 -17.02 -1.88 -4.14
N PRO A 116 -17.55 -2.27 -5.32
CA PRO A 116 -18.40 -1.39 -6.13
C PRO A 116 -19.70 -1.00 -5.41
N SER A 117 -20.21 -1.87 -4.53
CA SER A 117 -21.39 -1.62 -3.69
C SER A 117 -21.21 -0.51 -2.67
N ASP A 118 -19.98 -0.07 -2.41
CA ASP A 118 -19.65 0.90 -1.36
C ASP A 118 -19.45 2.31 -1.95
N LYS A 119 -19.31 2.43 -3.28
CA LYS A 119 -19.19 3.73 -3.96
C LYS A 119 -20.51 4.48 -3.87
N ARG A 120 -20.44 5.75 -3.47
CA ARG A 120 -21.57 6.67 -3.47
C ARG A 120 -21.20 7.99 -4.15
N ILE A 121 -22.20 8.70 -4.67
CA ILE A 121 -22.07 10.05 -5.22
C ILE A 121 -23.06 10.95 -4.48
N VAL A 122 -22.61 12.13 -4.07
CA VAL A 122 -23.46 13.09 -3.38
C VAL A 122 -24.58 13.54 -4.31
N ASP A 123 -25.82 13.43 -3.84
CA ASP A 123 -27.02 13.83 -4.55
C ASP A 123 -27.39 15.24 -4.10
N ASN A 124 -26.84 16.25 -4.78
CA ASN A 124 -27.22 17.64 -4.54
C ASN A 124 -28.16 18.12 -5.65
N ALA A 125 -29.45 18.20 -5.37
CA ALA A 125 -30.47 18.58 -6.35
C ALA A 125 -30.33 20.01 -6.88
N SER A 126 -29.57 20.87 -6.21
CA SER A 126 -29.32 22.25 -6.66
C SER A 126 -28.11 22.40 -7.59
N GLU A 127 -27.41 21.32 -7.92
CA GLU A 127 -26.18 21.36 -8.73
C GLU A 127 -26.42 20.77 -10.12
N ASP A 128 -25.93 21.47 -11.15
CA ASP A 128 -26.16 21.12 -12.56
C ASP A 128 -25.66 19.71 -12.92
N TYR A 129 -24.62 19.21 -12.24
CA TYR A 129 -24.05 17.89 -12.52
C TYR A 129 -25.00 16.73 -12.19
N ASN A 130 -26.06 16.95 -11.41
CA ASN A 130 -26.91 15.88 -10.91
C ASN A 130 -27.71 15.20 -12.04
N ASP A 131 -28.11 15.98 -13.04
CA ASP A 131 -28.84 15.50 -14.22
C ASP A 131 -27.91 14.75 -15.19
N ASP A 132 -26.60 15.01 -15.15
CA ASP A 132 -25.59 14.33 -15.97
C ASP A 132 -25.17 12.97 -15.40
N ILE A 133 -25.54 12.67 -14.14
CA ILE A 133 -25.18 11.40 -13.52
C ILE A 133 -26.17 10.31 -13.92
N TRP A 134 -25.63 9.21 -14.47
CA TRP A 134 -26.40 8.01 -14.71
C TRP A 134 -26.69 7.25 -13.40
N TRP A 135 -27.77 7.64 -12.72
CA TRP A 135 -28.23 7.03 -11.47
C TRP A 135 -28.71 5.59 -11.66
N GLY A 136 -28.42 4.71 -10.69
CA GLY A 136 -28.90 3.33 -10.73
C GLY A 136 -28.15 2.39 -9.79
N LYS A 137 -28.04 1.12 -10.16
CA LYS A 137 -27.38 0.07 -9.36
C LYS A 137 -25.87 0.29 -9.20
N ILE A 138 -25.24 1.11 -10.05
CA ILE A 138 -23.78 1.35 -10.02
C ILE A 138 -23.48 2.69 -9.33
N ASN A 139 -24.21 3.75 -9.67
CA ASN A 139 -24.06 5.06 -9.06
C ASN A 139 -25.16 5.26 -8.03
N HIS A 140 -24.80 5.00 -6.78
CA HIS A 140 -25.69 5.11 -5.63
C HIS A 140 -25.64 6.54 -5.06
N LYS A 141 -26.82 7.10 -4.79
CA LYS A 141 -26.98 8.42 -4.16
C LYS A 141 -26.51 8.40 -2.70
N LEU A 142 -25.94 9.51 -2.26
CA LEU A 142 -25.61 9.83 -0.86
C LEU A 142 -26.16 11.21 -0.55
N SER A 143 -26.88 11.36 0.55
CA SER A 143 -27.41 12.68 0.91
C SER A 143 -26.27 13.65 1.27
N PRO A 144 -26.40 14.96 1.00
CA PRO A 144 -25.40 15.96 1.38
C PRO A 144 -25.09 15.92 2.88
N GLU A 145 -26.08 15.69 3.74
CA GLU A 145 -25.92 15.62 5.20
C GLU A 145 -25.05 14.42 5.59
N SER A 146 -25.34 13.25 5.02
CA SER A 146 -24.54 12.03 5.24
C SER A 146 -23.10 12.21 4.79
N PHE A 147 -22.90 12.90 3.66
CA PHE A 147 -21.56 13.26 3.19
C PHE A 147 -20.85 14.20 4.18
N GLN A 148 -21.52 15.21 4.74
CA GLN A 148 -20.90 16.10 5.73
C GLN A 148 -20.48 15.33 7.00
N THR A 149 -21.28 14.37 7.47
CA THR A 149 -20.90 13.50 8.59
C THR A 149 -19.64 12.69 8.27
N LEU A 150 -19.62 11.97 7.14
CA LEU A 150 -18.46 11.17 6.73
C LEU A 150 -17.21 12.03 6.51
N LYS A 151 -17.39 13.23 5.95
CA LYS A 151 -16.31 14.20 5.75
C LYS A 151 -15.74 14.67 7.09
N ALA A 152 -16.59 14.99 8.06
CA ALA A 152 -16.16 15.38 9.39
C ALA A 152 -15.36 14.25 10.08
N ASP A 153 -15.84 13.01 9.98
CA ASP A 153 -15.15 11.84 10.53
C ASP A 153 -13.78 11.64 9.88
N ALA A 154 -13.69 11.76 8.55
CA ALA A 154 -12.42 11.66 7.82
C ALA A 154 -11.45 12.76 8.23
N ILE A 155 -11.92 14.02 8.32
CA ILE A 155 -11.12 15.16 8.78
C ILE A 155 -10.61 14.94 10.20
N ASN A 156 -11.47 14.47 11.11
CA ASN A 156 -11.10 14.19 12.49
C ASN A 156 -10.05 13.09 12.59
N TYR A 157 -10.23 12.00 11.83
CA TYR A 157 -9.28 10.90 11.78
C TYR A 157 -7.90 11.34 11.27
N LEU A 158 -7.86 12.05 10.12
CA LEU A 158 -6.63 12.59 9.55
C LEU A 158 -6.01 13.67 10.44
N GLY A 159 -6.86 14.43 11.13
CA GLY A 159 -6.49 15.42 12.16
C GLY A 159 -5.81 14.81 13.39
N GLY A 160 -5.96 13.51 13.62
CA GLY A 160 -5.27 12.77 14.67
C GLY A 160 -4.08 11.93 14.19
N ARG A 161 -3.60 12.12 12.96
CA ARG A 161 -2.38 11.44 12.47
C ARG A 161 -1.14 12.31 12.68
N ASP A 162 -0.06 11.67 13.10
CA ASP A 162 1.26 12.29 13.28
C ASP A 162 1.95 12.58 11.94
N GLU A 163 1.59 11.83 10.90
CA GLU A 163 2.17 11.96 9.57
C GLU A 163 1.09 11.96 8.48
N LEU A 164 1.19 12.88 7.52
CA LEU A 164 0.35 12.94 6.32
C LEU A 164 1.22 13.02 5.07
N TYR A 165 0.76 12.39 3.99
CA TYR A 165 1.44 12.35 2.70
C TYR A 165 0.60 13.08 1.65
N VAL A 166 1.22 13.98 0.87
CA VAL A 166 0.57 14.75 -0.21
C VAL A 166 1.47 14.84 -1.45
#